data_AF-A0ABD2R3Y4-F1
#
_entry.id   AF-A0ABD2R3Y4-F1
#
_cell.length_a   1.000
_cell.length_b   1.000
_cell.length_c   1.000
_cell.angle_alpha   90.00
_cell.angle_beta   90.00
_cell.angle_gamma   90.00
#
_symmetry.space_group_name_H-M   'P 1'
#
loop_
_entity.id
_entity.type
_entity.pdbx_description
1 polymer ?
#
loop_
_entity_poly.entity_id
_entity_poly.type
_entity_poly.pdbx_seq_one_letter_code
_entity_poly.pdbx_strand_id
1 'polypeptide(L)'
;MCRLTFITVVGAQTLTTYNFCMIRSQRILKKMDTEEKIILEQRGVIRSNCIDCLDRTNVTQSYLAGKSLDSQLQRLGALSSNECISMFTEDFEIFKIMWMEQGDEISLEYSGTHALKRDLVRYGKQTMTGLVKDGMSAISRYFLNNFQDGIRQDAADLISGRYSVNRDSPSPFQNNGFDSLSYLPVASALLIGGLTVTTITINQGRNTNTILSSALCAGVIAGVMALVKSNGRQICSRPRLCGLL
;
A
#
# COMPACT_ATOMS: atom_id res chain seq x y z
N MET A 1 -7.97 -3.17 -9.19
CA MET A 1 -7.22 -2.18 -8.38
C MET A 1 -8.22 -1.47 -7.48
N CYS A 2 -8.28 -1.85 -6.20
CA CYS A 2 -9.24 -1.31 -5.25
C CYS A 2 -8.98 0.18 -5.02
N ARG A 3 -10.00 1.04 -5.22
CA ARG A 3 -9.91 2.46 -4.84
C ARG A 3 -10.16 2.58 -3.34
N LEU A 4 -9.12 2.58 -2.53
CA LEU A 4 -9.28 2.92 -1.12
C LEU A 4 -9.42 4.43 -0.96
N THR A 5 -10.49 4.81 -0.27
CA THR A 5 -10.75 6.17 0.14
C THR A 5 -10.36 6.29 1.60
N PHE A 6 -9.41 7.17 1.89
CA PHE A 6 -9.09 7.54 3.26
C PHE A 6 -9.69 8.90 3.58
N ILE A 7 -10.31 8.97 4.74
CA ILE A 7 -10.95 10.18 5.20
C ILE A 7 -10.23 10.65 6.46
N THR A 8 -9.63 11.83 6.40
CA THR A 8 -9.05 12.48 7.58
C THR A 8 -10.00 13.56 8.06
N VAL A 9 -10.37 13.42 9.32
CA VAL A 9 -11.24 14.35 10.03
C VAL A 9 -10.36 15.51 10.52
N VAL A 10 -10.32 16.62 9.78
CA VAL A 10 -9.55 17.81 10.12
C VAL A 10 -10.51 18.88 10.63
N GLY A 11 -10.29 19.36 11.86
CA GLY A 11 -11.06 20.45 12.45
C GLY A 11 -10.91 21.71 11.61
N ALA A 12 -12.03 22.23 11.10
CA ALA A 12 -12.04 23.32 10.15
C ALA A 12 -11.53 24.64 10.77
N GLN A 13 -10.41 25.15 10.27
CA GLN A 13 -10.18 26.58 10.12
C GLN A 13 -9.42 26.82 8.81
N THR A 14 -10.15 27.37 7.83
CA THR A 14 -9.65 28.11 6.65
C THR A 14 -8.40 27.56 5.94
N LEU A 15 -8.61 26.59 5.05
CA LEU A 15 -7.72 26.34 3.92
C LEU A 15 -8.51 26.59 2.64
N THR A 16 -8.48 27.84 2.20
CA THR A 16 -8.84 28.23 0.85
C THR A 16 -7.81 27.66 -0.12
N THR A 17 -8.31 27.32 -1.31
CA THR A 17 -7.61 26.91 -2.54
C THR A 17 -7.35 25.41 -2.71
N TYR A 18 -7.72 24.93 -3.91
CA TYR A 18 -7.63 23.58 -4.49
C TYR A 18 -8.89 22.70 -4.36
N ASN A 19 -9.38 22.26 -5.53
CA ASN A 19 -10.61 21.52 -5.76
C ASN A 19 -10.64 20.19 -4.99
N PHE A 20 -11.43 20.09 -3.92
CA PHE A 20 -11.69 18.86 -3.17
C PHE A 20 -13.19 18.53 -3.15
N CYS A 21 -13.51 17.28 -3.51
CA CYS A 21 -14.88 16.74 -3.57
C CYS A 21 -15.36 16.29 -2.18
N MET A 22 -16.46 16.88 -1.70
CA MET A 22 -17.14 16.52 -0.44
C MET A 22 -18.05 15.29 -0.63
N ILE A 23 -17.99 14.29 0.25
CA ILE A 23 -19.02 13.24 0.38
C ILE A 23 -19.65 13.29 1.78
N ARG A 24 -20.98 13.19 1.80
CA ARG A 24 -21.90 13.21 2.95
C ARG A 24 -21.79 11.93 3.80
N SER A 25 -21.90 12.09 5.12
CA SER A 25 -21.96 11.06 6.18
C SER A 25 -20.64 10.76 6.88
N GLN A 26 -20.31 11.58 7.88
CA GLN A 26 -19.40 11.23 8.97
C GLN A 26 -19.95 11.80 10.29
N ARG A 27 -19.74 11.09 11.40
CA ARG A 27 -20.02 11.62 12.75
C ARG A 27 -19.24 12.92 12.90
N ILE A 28 -19.97 14.00 13.16
CA ILE A 28 -19.42 15.34 13.22
C ILE A 28 -18.81 15.57 14.60
N LEU A 29 -17.54 15.99 14.67
CA LEU A 29 -16.94 16.38 15.95
C LEU A 29 -17.66 17.62 16.51
N LYS A 30 -18.14 17.50 17.74
CA LYS A 30 -18.85 18.55 18.49
C LYS A 30 -18.06 18.87 19.75
N LYS A 31 -17.67 20.14 19.92
CA LYS A 31 -17.14 20.64 21.19
C LYS A 31 -18.32 20.99 22.09
N MET A 32 -18.34 20.47 23.32
CA MET A 32 -19.33 20.80 24.33
C MET A 32 -18.75 21.76 25.36
N ASP A 33 -19.60 22.59 25.94
CA ASP A 33 -19.33 23.38 27.13
C ASP A 33 -19.49 22.54 28.40
N THR A 34 -19.12 23.11 29.54
CA THR A 34 -19.36 22.58 30.89
C THR A 34 -20.86 22.32 31.15
N GLU A 35 -21.74 23.05 30.45
CA GLU A 35 -23.20 22.87 30.46
C GLU A 35 -23.70 21.92 29.34
N GLU A 36 -22.83 21.08 28.78
CA GLU A 36 -23.11 20.15 27.67
C GLU A 36 -23.61 20.80 26.36
N LYS A 37 -23.54 22.13 26.25
CA LYS A 37 -23.96 22.87 25.07
C LYS A 37 -22.93 22.78 23.96
N ILE A 38 -23.36 22.52 22.73
CA ILE A 38 -22.46 22.48 21.56
C ILE A 38 -21.95 23.90 21.26
N ILE A 39 -20.64 24.10 21.40
CA ILE A 39 -19.96 25.37 21.13
C ILE A 39 -19.51 25.43 19.66
N LEU A 40 -19.01 24.32 19.14
CA LEU A 40 -18.43 24.24 17.80
C LEU A 40 -18.71 22.89 17.18
N GLU A 41 -18.94 22.90 15.87
CA GLU A 41 -19.22 21.71 15.07
C GLU A 41 -18.31 21.69 13.85
N GLN A 42 -17.77 20.52 13.52
CA GLN A 42 -16.94 20.34 12.32
C GLN A 42 -17.77 20.52 11.04
N ARG A 43 -17.33 21.42 10.17
CA ARG A 43 -18.10 21.79 8.96
C ARG A 43 -17.63 21.11 7.68
N GLY A 44 -16.51 20.40 7.71
CA GLY A 44 -15.88 19.84 6.52
C GLY A 44 -14.92 18.72 6.83
N VAL A 45 -14.55 17.98 5.79
CA VAL A 45 -13.72 16.78 5.87
C VAL A 45 -12.76 16.80 4.70
N ILE A 46 -11.51 16.37 4.92
CA ILE A 46 -10.51 16.24 3.87
C ILE A 46 -10.49 14.79 3.40
N ARG A 47 -10.80 14.60 2.11
CA ARG A 47 -10.75 13.31 1.44
C ARG A 47 -9.54 13.26 0.52
N SER A 48 -8.71 12.26 0.74
CA SER A 48 -7.56 11.97 -0.12
C SER A 48 -7.78 10.61 -0.78
N ASN A 49 -7.79 10.59 -2.10
CA ASN A 49 -7.79 9.36 -2.88
C ASN A 49 -6.36 9.09 -3.36
N CYS A 50 -5.92 7.84 -3.29
CA CYS A 50 -4.68 7.42 -3.95
C CYS A 50 -4.94 6.19 -4.80
N ILE A 51 -4.48 6.24 -6.05
CA ILE A 51 -4.58 5.09 -6.95
C ILE A 51 -3.38 4.14 -6.79
N ASP A 52 -2.26 4.61 -6.22
CA ASP A 52 -1.00 3.85 -6.23
C ASP A 52 -0.25 3.74 -4.88
N CYS A 53 -0.47 4.60 -3.90
CA CYS A 53 0.35 4.60 -2.68
C CYS A 53 -0.36 5.25 -1.49
N LEU A 54 -0.94 4.35 -0.70
CA LEU A 54 -1.31 4.60 0.69
C LEU A 54 -0.26 5.43 1.45
N ASP A 55 1.02 5.17 1.18
CA ASP A 55 2.14 5.78 1.90
C ASP A 55 2.21 7.32 1.72
N ARG A 56 1.97 7.84 0.50
CA ARG A 56 1.93 9.31 0.27
C ARG A 56 0.75 9.95 0.98
N THR A 57 -0.36 9.21 1.03
CA THR A 57 -1.59 9.68 1.67
C THR A 57 -1.42 9.74 3.18
N ASN A 58 -0.88 8.69 3.81
CA ASN A 58 -0.68 8.65 5.25
C ASN A 58 0.21 9.80 5.76
N VAL A 59 1.27 10.13 5.02
CA VAL A 59 2.16 11.26 5.37
C VAL A 59 1.43 12.61 5.28
N THR A 60 0.64 12.83 4.23
CA THR A 60 -0.15 14.08 4.12
C THR A 60 -1.21 14.15 5.21
N GLN A 61 -1.87 13.04 5.52
CA GLN A 61 -2.92 12.97 6.53
C GLN A 61 -2.38 13.20 7.94
N SER A 62 -1.23 12.62 8.28
CA SER A 62 -0.60 12.83 9.60
C SER A 62 -0.16 14.28 9.79
N TYR A 63 0.35 14.93 8.74
CA TYR A 63 0.66 16.36 8.76
C TYR A 63 -0.58 17.23 9.03
N LEU A 64 -1.67 16.97 8.30
CA LEU A 64 -2.94 17.71 8.48
C LEU A 64 -3.55 17.47 9.86
N ALA A 65 -3.46 16.24 10.38
CA ALA A 65 -3.89 15.92 11.72
C ALA A 65 -3.07 16.63 12.80
N GLY A 66 -1.75 16.78 12.60
CA GLY A 66 -0.89 17.55 13.50
C GLY A 66 -1.33 19.01 13.59
N LYS A 67 -1.62 19.64 12.44
CA LYS A 67 -2.16 21.01 12.41
C LYS A 67 -3.53 21.15 13.05
N SER A 68 -4.40 20.15 12.87
CA SER A 68 -5.69 20.09 13.57
C SER A 68 -5.51 19.99 15.08
N LEU A 69 -4.56 19.17 15.54
CA LEU A 69 -4.27 18.96 16.95
C LEU A 69 -3.69 20.22 17.60
N ASP A 70 -2.76 20.90 16.94
CA ASP A 70 -2.24 22.21 17.36
C ASP A 70 -3.40 23.19 17.64
N SER A 71 -4.31 23.35 16.67
CA SER A 71 -5.45 24.27 16.81
C SER A 71 -6.40 23.87 17.94
N GLN A 72 -6.60 22.56 18.16
CA GLN A 72 -7.46 22.07 19.24
C GLN A 72 -6.84 22.34 20.61
N LEU A 73 -5.55 22.04 20.79
CA LEU A 73 -4.84 22.26 22.05
C LEU A 73 -4.71 23.75 22.40
N GLN A 74 -4.45 24.61 21.40
CA GLN A 74 -4.43 26.06 21.57
C GLN A 74 -5.77 26.61 22.05
N ARG A 75 -6.87 26.11 21.49
CA ARG A 75 -8.23 26.50 21.91
C ARG A 75 -8.67 25.94 23.25
N LEU A 76 -8.02 24.89 23.74
CA LEU A 76 -8.23 24.35 25.08
C LEU A 76 -7.37 25.08 26.12
N GLY A 77 -6.49 25.99 25.70
CA GLY A 77 -5.54 26.67 26.58
C GLY A 77 -4.39 25.77 27.04
N ALA A 78 -4.26 24.56 26.48
CA ALA A 78 -3.14 23.66 26.75
C ALA A 78 -1.85 24.11 26.04
N LEU A 79 -1.98 24.86 24.94
CA LEU A 79 -0.89 25.48 24.20
C LEU A 79 -1.16 26.98 24.01
N SER A 80 -0.10 27.78 24.00
CA SER A 80 -0.14 29.18 23.60
C SER A 80 -0.30 29.31 22.07
N SER A 81 -0.75 30.47 21.57
CA SER A 81 -0.96 30.68 20.12
C SER A 81 0.30 30.47 19.25
N ASN A 82 1.48 30.59 19.85
CA ASN A 82 2.77 30.41 19.18
C ASN A 82 3.37 29.01 19.39
N GLU A 83 2.76 28.19 20.25
CA GLU A 83 3.23 26.84 20.56
C GLU A 83 2.58 25.81 19.63
N CYS A 84 3.35 24.79 19.26
CA CYS A 84 2.90 23.66 18.46
C CYS A 84 3.28 22.36 19.18
N ILE A 85 2.55 21.28 18.94
CA ILE A 85 2.82 19.97 19.55
C ILE A 85 4.24 19.48 19.25
N SER A 86 4.82 19.86 18.10
CA SER A 86 6.20 19.53 17.74
C SER A 86 7.26 20.10 18.69
N MET A 87 6.90 21.07 19.53
CA MET A 87 7.78 21.62 20.58
C MET A 87 7.83 20.71 21.82
N PHE A 88 6.85 19.82 21.98
CA PHE A 88 6.73 18.87 23.09
C PHE A 88 7.20 17.50 22.61
N THR A 89 8.48 17.20 22.82
CA THR A 89 9.15 16.03 22.23
C THR A 89 8.43 14.72 22.56
N GLU A 90 8.03 14.49 23.81
CA GLU A 90 7.39 13.22 24.22
C GLU A 90 6.00 13.04 23.59
N ASP A 91 5.13 14.04 23.69
CA ASP A 91 3.78 14.00 23.10
C ASP A 91 3.83 13.89 21.58
N PHE A 92 4.77 14.59 20.95
CA PHE A 92 4.95 14.52 19.50
C PHE A 92 5.46 13.16 19.04
N GLU A 93 6.32 12.49 19.82
CA GLU A 93 6.72 11.11 19.52
C GLU A 93 5.54 10.14 19.63
N ILE A 94 4.68 10.28 20.65
CA ILE A 94 3.45 9.46 20.77
C ILE A 94 2.55 9.67 19.54
N PHE A 95 2.34 10.93 19.13
CA PHE A 95 1.57 11.26 17.93
C PHE A 95 2.15 10.61 16.67
N LYS A 96 3.47 10.69 16.46
CA LYS A 96 4.13 10.09 15.30
C LYS A 96 4.05 8.57 15.30
N ILE A 97 4.18 7.93 16.46
CA ILE A 97 4.07 6.47 16.60
C ILE A 97 2.63 6.02 16.26
N MET A 98 1.62 6.71 16.80
CA MET A 98 0.21 6.41 16.50
C MET A 98 -0.07 6.46 14.99
N TRP A 99 0.39 7.52 14.29
CA TRP A 99 0.20 7.66 12.84
C TRP A 99 1.02 6.66 12.01
N MET A 100 2.19 6.25 12.50
CA MET A 100 2.96 5.17 11.88
C MET A 100 2.19 3.85 11.97
N GLU A 101 1.73 3.47 13.17
CA GLU A 101 1.02 2.21 13.42
C GLU A 101 -0.30 2.15 12.66
N GLN A 102 -1.08 3.24 12.67
CA GLN A 102 -2.29 3.33 11.87
C GLN A 102 -2.00 3.12 10.36
N GLY A 103 -0.91 3.72 9.85
CA GLY A 103 -0.49 3.54 8.47
C GLY A 103 -0.11 2.09 8.16
N ASP A 104 0.59 1.42 9.08
CA ASP A 104 0.99 0.02 8.96
C ASP A 104 -0.23 -0.91 8.93
N GLU A 105 -1.19 -0.73 9.83
CA GLU A 105 -2.43 -1.54 9.88
C GLU A 105 -3.25 -1.40 8.61
N ILE A 106 -3.44 -0.16 8.14
CA ILE A 106 -4.14 0.09 6.87
C ILE A 106 -3.40 -0.56 5.70
N SER A 107 -2.06 -0.54 5.71
CA SER A 107 -1.24 -1.14 4.67
C SER A 107 -1.34 -2.66 4.66
N LEU A 108 -1.40 -3.27 5.84
CA LEU A 108 -1.58 -4.71 6.01
C LEU A 108 -2.92 -5.15 5.43
N GLU A 109 -4.00 -4.42 5.73
CA GLU A 109 -5.33 -4.73 5.19
C GLU A 109 -5.37 -4.55 3.66
N TYR A 110 -4.77 -3.47 3.16
CA TYR A 110 -4.86 -3.14 1.72
C TYR A 110 -3.93 -3.98 0.85
N SER A 111 -2.69 -4.21 1.28
CA SER A 111 -1.64 -4.82 0.47
C SER A 111 -1.06 -6.11 1.05
N GLY A 112 -1.40 -6.44 2.30
CA GLY A 112 -0.82 -7.57 3.02
C GLY A 112 0.62 -7.34 3.49
N THR A 113 1.12 -6.09 3.48
CA THR A 113 2.44 -5.74 4.00
C THR A 113 2.38 -4.47 4.85
N HIS A 114 3.42 -4.21 5.64
CA HIS A 114 3.61 -2.92 6.31
C HIS A 114 3.73 -1.74 5.33
N ALA A 115 3.54 -0.52 5.84
CA ALA A 115 3.64 0.72 5.08
C ALA A 115 5.07 0.94 4.59
N LEU A 116 5.22 1.43 3.36
CA LEU A 116 6.52 1.90 2.89
C LEU A 116 6.77 3.29 3.47
N LYS A 117 8.05 3.65 3.65
CA LYS A 117 8.46 4.96 4.18
C LYS A 117 7.95 5.23 5.60
N ARG A 118 7.76 4.19 6.40
CA ARG A 118 7.45 4.28 7.85
C ARG A 118 8.35 5.28 8.60
N ASP A 119 9.62 5.33 8.22
CA ASP A 119 10.62 6.20 8.82
C ASP A 119 10.37 7.69 8.55
N LEU A 120 9.69 8.02 7.46
CA LEU A 120 9.34 9.41 7.16
C LEU A 120 8.28 9.93 8.15
N VAL A 121 7.34 9.08 8.56
CA VAL A 121 6.33 9.44 9.57
C VAL A 121 6.96 9.49 10.97
N ARG A 122 7.82 8.53 11.30
CA ARG A 122 8.44 8.42 12.63
C ARG A 122 9.56 9.43 12.88
N TYR A 123 10.49 9.58 11.94
CA TYR A 123 11.72 10.35 12.11
C TYR A 123 11.80 11.60 11.22
N GLY A 124 10.84 11.79 10.30
CA GLY A 124 10.91 12.87 9.30
C GLY A 124 12.00 12.66 8.23
N LYS A 125 12.77 11.57 8.30
CA LYS A 125 13.85 11.21 7.37
C LYS A 125 13.91 9.71 7.17
N GLN A 126 14.37 9.28 5.99
CA GLN A 126 14.52 7.87 5.67
C GLN A 126 15.86 7.34 6.21
N THR A 127 15.83 6.23 6.96
CA THR A 127 17.05 5.57 7.44
C THR A 127 17.52 4.48 6.47
N MET A 128 18.80 4.12 6.50
CA MET A 128 19.34 3.05 5.65
C MET A 128 18.70 1.69 5.97
N THR A 129 18.49 1.38 7.25
CA THR A 129 17.77 0.17 7.68
C THR A 129 16.31 0.20 7.24
N GLY A 130 15.67 1.36 7.30
CA GLY A 130 14.31 1.58 6.78
C GLY A 130 14.21 1.32 5.28
N LEU A 131 15.19 1.79 4.49
CA LEU A 131 15.22 1.58 3.04
C LEU A 131 15.27 0.08 2.68
N VAL A 132 16.03 -0.73 3.42
CA VAL A 132 16.08 -2.19 3.21
C VAL A 132 14.74 -2.84 3.55
N LYS A 133 14.12 -2.45 4.68
CA LYS A 133 12.79 -2.94 5.07
C LYS A 133 11.70 -2.53 4.08
N ASP A 134 11.78 -1.31 3.57
CA ASP A 134 10.91 -0.80 2.51
C ASP A 134 11.10 -1.64 1.24
N GLY A 135 12.34 -1.96 0.87
CA GLY A 135 12.64 -2.84 -0.28
C GLY A 135 12.02 -4.23 -0.15
N MET A 136 12.19 -4.88 1.01
CA MET A 136 11.56 -6.18 1.27
C MET A 136 10.03 -6.11 1.21
N SER A 137 9.44 -5.07 1.80
CA SER A 137 7.99 -4.85 1.76
C SER A 137 7.51 -4.61 0.34
N ALA A 138 8.25 -3.86 -0.48
CA ALA A 138 7.91 -3.62 -1.88
C ALA A 138 7.93 -4.92 -2.72
N ILE A 139 8.90 -5.81 -2.48
CA ILE A 139 8.95 -7.13 -3.13
C ILE A 139 7.75 -7.98 -2.71
N SER A 140 7.46 -8.03 -1.40
CA SER A 140 6.29 -8.74 -0.88
C SER A 140 4.99 -8.18 -1.46
N ARG A 141 4.82 -6.86 -1.52
CA ARG A 141 3.65 -6.21 -2.16
C ARG A 141 3.54 -6.59 -3.63
N TYR A 142 4.65 -6.57 -4.37
CA TYR A 142 4.65 -6.99 -5.76
C TYR A 142 4.15 -8.43 -5.92
N PHE A 143 4.62 -9.34 -5.08
CA PHE A 143 4.16 -10.72 -5.09
C PHE A 143 2.68 -10.84 -4.72
N LEU A 144 2.27 -10.28 -3.58
CA LEU A 144 0.89 -10.37 -3.11
C LEU A 144 -0.10 -9.76 -4.11
N ASN A 145 0.22 -8.60 -4.67
CA ASN A 145 -0.64 -7.91 -5.65
C ASN A 145 -0.76 -8.69 -6.96
N ASN A 146 0.27 -9.43 -7.38
CA ASN A 146 0.21 -10.21 -8.60
C ASN A 146 -0.43 -11.59 -8.41
N PHE A 147 -0.25 -12.23 -7.25
CA PHE A 147 -0.58 -13.65 -7.08
C PHE A 147 -1.71 -13.93 -6.08
N GLN A 148 -2.01 -13.01 -5.17
CA GLN A 148 -3.04 -13.21 -4.14
C GLN A 148 -4.19 -12.21 -4.23
N ASP A 149 -4.01 -11.07 -4.92
CA ASP A 149 -5.01 -10.00 -5.00
C ASP A 149 -6.36 -10.45 -5.57
N GLY A 150 -6.34 -11.28 -6.63
CA GLY A 150 -7.58 -11.80 -7.23
C GLY A 150 -8.48 -12.54 -6.23
N ILE A 151 -7.87 -13.40 -5.39
CA ILE A 151 -8.59 -14.17 -4.37
C ILE A 151 -9.12 -13.25 -3.26
N ARG A 152 -8.32 -12.24 -2.86
CA ARG A 152 -8.75 -11.24 -1.87
C ARG A 152 -9.93 -10.42 -2.35
N GLN A 153 -9.90 -10.00 -3.61
CA GLN A 153 -10.99 -9.27 -4.24
C GLN A 153 -12.26 -10.12 -4.32
N ASP A 154 -12.14 -11.39 -4.71
CA ASP A 154 -13.28 -12.32 -4.74
C ASP A 154 -13.89 -12.52 -3.35
N ALA A 155 -13.06 -12.67 -2.31
CA ALA A 155 -13.54 -12.77 -0.93
C ALA A 155 -14.27 -11.49 -0.49
N ALA A 156 -13.72 -10.31 -0.82
CA ALA A 156 -14.36 -9.03 -0.52
C ALA A 156 -15.69 -8.85 -1.26
N ASP A 157 -15.77 -9.24 -2.53
CA ASP A 157 -17.00 -9.15 -3.34
C ASP A 157 -18.09 -10.10 -2.81
N LEU A 158 -17.71 -11.27 -2.29
CA LEU A 158 -18.63 -12.20 -1.64
C LEU A 158 -19.15 -11.67 -0.30
N ILE A 159 -18.26 -11.20 0.58
CA ILE A 159 -18.63 -10.70 1.93
C ILE A 159 -19.45 -9.41 1.82
N SER A 160 -19.12 -8.54 0.86
CA SER A 160 -19.85 -7.30 0.63
C SER A 160 -21.19 -7.49 -0.11
N GLY A 161 -21.51 -8.71 -0.54
CA GLY A 161 -22.74 -9.04 -1.25
C GLY A 161 -22.79 -8.53 -2.69
N ARG A 162 -21.66 -8.14 -3.28
CA ARG A 162 -21.57 -7.77 -4.71
C ARG A 162 -21.77 -8.97 -5.63
N TYR A 163 -21.37 -10.15 -5.17
CA TYR A 163 -21.62 -11.41 -5.85
C TYR A 163 -22.65 -12.24 -5.09
N SER A 164 -23.71 -12.69 -5.79
CA SER A 164 -24.71 -13.58 -5.23
C SER A 164 -24.48 -15.01 -5.75
N VAL A 165 -24.35 -15.96 -4.83
CA VAL A 165 -24.10 -17.37 -5.18
C VAL A 165 -25.42 -18.01 -5.64
N ASN A 166 -25.47 -18.39 -6.91
CA ASN A 166 -26.57 -19.19 -7.46
C ASN A 166 -26.18 -20.68 -7.47
N ARG A 167 -27.04 -21.54 -6.92
CA ARG A 167 -26.82 -23.00 -6.86
C ARG A 167 -26.93 -23.68 -8.22
N ASP A 168 -27.66 -23.07 -9.16
CA ASP A 168 -27.90 -23.62 -10.50
C ASP A 168 -26.80 -23.24 -11.50
N SER A 169 -25.94 -22.28 -11.13
CA SER A 169 -24.79 -21.88 -11.96
C SER A 169 -23.52 -22.65 -11.58
N PRO A 170 -22.67 -23.03 -12.55
CA PRO A 170 -21.38 -23.64 -12.26
C PRO A 170 -20.49 -22.67 -11.46
N SER A 171 -19.61 -23.23 -10.62
CA SER A 171 -18.68 -22.42 -9.83
C SER A 171 -17.76 -21.60 -10.73
N PRO A 172 -17.61 -20.28 -10.50
CA PRO A 172 -16.66 -19.43 -11.23
C PRO A 172 -15.20 -19.78 -10.95
N PHE A 173 -14.93 -20.62 -9.93
CA PHE A 173 -13.60 -21.10 -9.56
C PHE A 173 -13.19 -22.39 -10.29
N GLN A 174 -13.78 -22.71 -11.45
CA GLN A 174 -13.38 -23.88 -12.24
C GLN A 174 -11.86 -23.91 -12.45
N ASN A 175 -11.27 -25.05 -12.09
CA ASN A 175 -9.83 -25.26 -12.07
C ASN A 175 -9.32 -25.47 -13.51
N ASN A 176 -9.10 -24.38 -14.24
CA ASN A 176 -8.31 -24.44 -15.46
C ASN A 176 -6.85 -24.64 -15.00
N GLY A 177 -6.28 -25.82 -15.22
CA GLY A 177 -5.02 -26.34 -14.65
C GLY A 177 -3.71 -25.57 -14.94
N PHE A 178 -3.77 -24.25 -15.00
CA PHE A 178 -2.65 -23.34 -15.02
C PHE A 178 -2.50 -22.75 -13.60
N ASP A 179 -1.96 -23.56 -12.69
CA ASP A 179 -1.61 -23.07 -11.35
C ASP A 179 -0.40 -22.16 -11.48
N SER A 180 -0.67 -20.85 -11.62
CA SER A 180 0.37 -19.82 -11.69
C SER A 180 1.41 -19.94 -10.55
N LEU A 181 0.96 -20.42 -9.38
CA LEU A 181 1.80 -20.69 -8.22
C LEU A 181 2.88 -21.75 -8.49
N SER A 182 2.66 -22.68 -9.41
CA SER A 182 3.60 -23.74 -9.80
C SER A 182 4.60 -23.28 -10.86
N TYR A 183 4.22 -22.34 -11.73
CA TYR A 183 5.09 -21.82 -12.80
C TYR A 183 6.16 -20.85 -12.27
N LEU A 184 5.81 -20.06 -11.26
CA LEU A 184 6.65 -19.05 -10.62
C LEU A 184 7.99 -19.59 -10.05
N PRO A 185 8.00 -20.62 -9.17
CA PRO A 185 9.24 -21.14 -8.60
C PRO A 185 10.13 -21.81 -9.63
N VAL A 186 9.55 -22.42 -10.67
CA VAL A 186 10.31 -23.02 -11.77
C VAL A 186 10.96 -21.93 -12.63
N ALA A 187 10.22 -20.89 -13.00
CA ALA A 187 10.76 -19.77 -13.75
C ALA A 187 11.84 -19.01 -12.97
N SER A 188 11.64 -18.77 -11.66
CA SER A 188 12.63 -18.11 -10.82
C SER A 188 13.90 -18.95 -10.63
N ALA A 189 13.77 -20.27 -10.43
CA ALA A 189 14.91 -21.17 -10.35
C ALA A 189 15.74 -21.20 -11.64
N LEU A 190 15.08 -21.23 -12.80
CA LEU A 190 15.74 -21.19 -14.11
C LEU A 190 16.47 -19.86 -14.36
N LEU A 191 15.86 -18.73 -13.97
CA LEU A 191 16.47 -17.42 -14.10
C LEU A 191 17.67 -17.25 -13.16
N ILE A 192 17.54 -17.63 -11.88
CA ILE A 192 18.62 -17.52 -10.90
C ILE A 192 19.76 -18.47 -11.26
N GLY A 193 19.45 -19.72 -11.60
CA GLY A 193 20.44 -20.72 -12.03
C GLY A 193 21.17 -20.30 -13.31
N GLY A 194 20.45 -19.75 -14.29
CA GLY A 194 21.07 -19.21 -15.51
C GLY A 194 22.00 -18.04 -15.22
N LEU A 195 21.58 -17.11 -14.34
CA LEU A 195 22.37 -15.91 -14.02
C LEU A 195 23.65 -16.24 -13.24
N THR A 196 23.58 -17.19 -12.30
CA THR A 196 24.75 -17.63 -11.52
C THR A 196 25.75 -18.36 -12.42
N VAL A 197 25.29 -19.28 -13.28
CA VAL A 197 26.14 -19.98 -14.25
C VAL A 197 26.81 -18.98 -15.19
N THR A 198 26.08 -17.98 -15.68
CA THR A 198 26.62 -16.93 -16.57
C THR A 198 27.67 -16.07 -15.86
N THR A 199 27.45 -15.72 -14.59
CA THR A 199 28.39 -14.91 -13.80
C THR A 199 29.68 -15.67 -13.50
N ILE A 200 29.58 -16.95 -13.16
CA ILE A 200 30.74 -17.81 -12.88
C ILE A 200 31.58 -18.04 -14.15
N THR A 201 30.92 -18.30 -15.28
CA THR A 201 31.60 -18.53 -16.57
C THR A 201 32.28 -17.28 -17.11
N ILE A 202 31.72 -16.09 -16.91
CA ILE A 202 32.37 -14.81 -17.27
C ILE A 202 33.62 -14.57 -16.42
N ASN A 203 33.57 -14.89 -15.13
CA ASN A 203 34.70 -14.69 -14.23
C ASN A 203 35.87 -15.69 -14.45
N GLN A 204 35.62 -16.84 -15.08
CA GLN A 204 36.65 -17.87 -15.36
C GLN A 204 37.53 -17.59 -16.60
N GLY A 205 37.36 -16.44 -17.27
CA GLY A 205 38.19 -16.03 -18.41
C GLY A 205 37.66 -16.48 -19.79
N ARG A 206 38.14 -15.81 -20.84
CA ARG A 206 37.67 -15.99 -22.23
C ARG A 206 38.28 -17.24 -22.88
N ASN A 207 37.53 -18.33 -22.86
CA ASN A 207 37.78 -19.54 -23.65
C ASN A 207 36.58 -19.75 -24.60
N THR A 208 36.77 -20.38 -25.75
CA THR A 208 35.68 -20.57 -26.74
C THR A 208 34.50 -21.35 -26.17
N ASN A 209 34.77 -22.33 -25.32
CA ASN A 209 33.75 -23.12 -24.62
C ASN A 209 32.99 -22.30 -23.56
N THR A 210 33.61 -21.29 -22.92
CA THR A 210 32.94 -20.43 -21.94
C THR A 210 32.04 -19.38 -22.61
N ILE A 211 32.39 -18.96 -23.83
CA ILE A 211 31.56 -18.08 -24.66
C ILE A 211 30.31 -18.82 -25.15
N LEU A 212 30.43 -20.09 -25.56
CA LEU A 212 29.30 -20.88 -26.02
C LEU A 212 28.30 -21.21 -24.88
N SER A 213 28.80 -21.59 -23.70
CA SER A 213 27.94 -21.91 -22.54
C SER A 213 27.20 -20.68 -21.99
N SER A 214 27.86 -19.51 -21.95
CA SER A 214 27.23 -18.25 -21.55
C SER A 214 26.19 -17.78 -22.57
N ALA A 215 26.45 -17.95 -23.88
CA ALA A 215 25.46 -17.65 -24.92
C ALA A 215 24.20 -18.54 -24.83
N LEU A 216 24.38 -19.83 -24.55
CA LEU A 216 23.25 -20.76 -24.34
C LEU A 216 22.44 -20.40 -23.08
N CYS A 217 23.11 -20.09 -21.96
CA CYS A 217 22.41 -19.67 -20.73
C CYS A 217 21.66 -18.36 -20.93
N ALA A 218 22.25 -17.38 -21.62
CA ALA A 218 21.59 -16.13 -21.96
C ALA A 218 20.37 -16.37 -22.87
N GLY A 219 20.46 -17.30 -23.82
CA GLY A 219 19.34 -17.72 -24.67
C GLY A 219 18.19 -18.35 -23.86
N VAL A 220 18.49 -19.22 -22.89
CA VAL A 220 17.48 -19.81 -21.99
C VAL A 220 16.81 -18.73 -21.14
N ILE A 221 17.58 -17.82 -20.55
CA ILE A 221 17.05 -16.68 -19.76
C ILE A 221 16.13 -15.82 -20.63
N ALA A 222 16.56 -15.45 -21.84
CA ALA A 222 15.78 -14.64 -22.77
C ALA A 222 14.48 -15.36 -23.18
N GLY A 223 14.55 -16.67 -23.45
CA GLY A 223 13.39 -17.51 -23.76
C GLY A 223 12.38 -17.57 -22.60
N VAL A 224 12.86 -17.82 -21.38
CA VAL A 224 12.01 -17.82 -20.17
C VAL A 224 11.38 -16.44 -19.95
N MET A 225 12.14 -15.35 -20.08
CA MET A 225 11.60 -14.00 -19.96
C MET A 225 10.56 -13.67 -21.04
N ALA A 226 10.78 -14.10 -22.29
CA ALA A 226 9.81 -13.93 -23.36
C ALA A 226 8.52 -14.71 -23.08
N LEU A 227 8.62 -15.92 -22.54
CA LEU A 227 7.48 -16.77 -22.18
C LEU A 227 6.69 -16.22 -20.99
N VAL A 228 7.39 -15.70 -19.97
CA VAL A 228 6.78 -14.98 -18.84
C VAL A 228 6.10 -13.70 -19.33
N LYS A 229 6.71 -12.96 -20.26
CA LYS A 229 6.14 -11.72 -20.80
C LYS A 229 4.89 -11.98 -21.65
N SER A 230 4.90 -13.03 -22.49
CA SER A 230 3.75 -13.37 -23.33
C SER A 230 2.58 -13.93 -22.52
N ASN A 231 2.87 -14.72 -21.48
CA ASN A 231 1.85 -15.35 -20.62
C ASN A 231 1.59 -14.59 -19.31
N GLY A 232 2.19 -13.41 -19.11
CA GLY A 232 2.15 -12.68 -17.85
C GLY A 232 0.74 -12.42 -17.32
N ARG A 233 -0.23 -12.22 -18.24
CA ARG A 233 -1.64 -12.05 -17.87
C ARG A 233 -2.31 -13.28 -17.25
N GLN A 234 -1.87 -14.48 -17.62
CA GLN A 234 -2.36 -15.75 -17.08
C GLN A 234 -1.63 -16.13 -15.78
N ILE A 235 -0.43 -15.59 -15.59
CA ILE A 235 0.37 -15.77 -14.38
C ILE A 235 -0.17 -14.88 -13.23
N CYS A 236 -0.74 -13.72 -13.52
CA CYS A 236 -1.35 -12.93 -12.45
C CYS A 236 -2.71 -13.52 -11.99
N SER A 237 -2.91 -13.59 -10.68
CA SER A 237 -4.20 -13.89 -10.06
C SER A 237 -5.17 -12.74 -10.32
N ARG A 238 -6.29 -13.05 -10.98
CA ARG A 238 -7.36 -12.08 -11.30
C ARG A 238 -8.63 -12.45 -10.55
N PRO A 239 -9.47 -11.46 -10.17
CA PRO A 239 -10.78 -11.74 -9.61
C PRO A 239 -11.62 -12.53 -10.62
N ARG A 240 -12.33 -13.53 -10.13
CA ARG A 240 -13.18 -14.44 -10.89
C ARG A 240 -14.67 -14.19 -10.68
N LEU A 241 -15.07 -13.54 -9.58
CA LEU A 241 -16.48 -13.29 -9.25
C LEU A 241 -17.04 -12.06 -9.96
N CYS A 242 -16.34 -10.93 -9.85
CA CYS A 242 -16.74 -9.67 -10.47
C CYS A 242 -15.64 -9.18 -11.42
N GLY A 243 -16.04 -8.76 -12.62
CA GLY A 243 -15.11 -8.13 -13.58
C GLY A 243 -14.56 -6.82 -13.02
N LEU A 244 -13.29 -6.54 -13.31
CA LEU A 244 -12.70 -5.22 -13.09
C LEU A 244 -13.38 -4.22 -14.05
N LEU A 245 -14.17 -3.30 -13.50
CA LEU A 245 -14.68 -2.10 -14.20
C LEU A 245 -13.53 -1.19 -14.65
#